data_AF-A0A960Q8R2-F1
#
_entry.id   AF-A0A960Q8R2-F1
#
_cell.length_a   1.000
_cell.length_b   1.000
_cell.length_c   1.000
_cell.angle_alpha   90.00
_cell.angle_beta   90.00
_cell.angle_gamma   90.00
#
_symmetry.space_group_name_H-M   'P 1'
#
loop_
_entity.id
_entity.type
_entity.pdbx_description
1 polymer ?
#
loop_
_entity_poly.entity_id
_entity_poly.type
_entity_poly.pdbx_seq_one_letter_code
_entity_poly.pdbx_strand_id
1 'polypeptide(L)'
;MSERLEPGSPPPASLARLFPEWPGALPSPRDPLVVGRLLEDGEEADLRWLTKTVGEAELACWLGRRGGRQLSRRSRAFWQLLLGTESPPPEIVEELWSF
;
A
#
# COMPACT_ATOMS: atom_id res chain seq x y z
N MET A 1 -0.20 23.61 6.76
CA MET A 1 0.52 23.92 5.51
C MET A 1 0.28 22.75 4.58
N SER A 2 -0.83 22.79 3.82
CA SER A 2 -1.26 21.67 2.99
C SER A 2 -0.55 21.75 1.63
N GLU A 3 0.55 21.02 1.47
CA GLU A 3 1.13 20.82 0.15
C GLU A 3 0.17 19.97 -0.68
N ARG A 4 -0.54 20.65 -1.59
CA ARG A 4 -1.16 20.00 -2.74
C ARG A 4 -0.02 19.51 -3.63
N LEU A 5 0.37 18.25 -3.48
CA LEU A 5 1.20 17.59 -4.49
C LEU A 5 0.40 17.59 -5.82
N GLU A 6 1.05 17.77 -6.96
CA GLU A 6 0.44 17.77 -8.29
C GLU A 6 0.37 16.32 -8.84
N PRO A 7 -0.52 15.98 -9.80
CA PRO A 7 -0.43 14.71 -10.51
C PRO A 7 0.91 14.64 -11.26
N GLY A 8 1.71 13.62 -10.95
CA GLY A 8 3.09 13.49 -11.46
C GLY A 8 4.18 14.02 -10.51
N SER A 9 3.88 14.21 -9.22
CA SER A 9 4.91 14.56 -8.24
C SER A 9 6.10 13.58 -8.27
N PRO A 10 7.33 14.11 -8.24
CA PRO A 10 8.52 13.28 -8.28
C PRO A 10 8.54 12.32 -7.08
N PRO A 11 9.08 11.11 -7.25
CA PRO A 11 9.22 10.17 -6.15
C PRO A 11 10.07 10.79 -5.02
N PRO A 12 9.68 10.62 -3.75
CA PRO A 12 10.50 11.06 -2.62
C PRO A 12 11.90 10.43 -2.62
N ALA A 13 12.90 11.16 -2.13
CA ALA A 13 14.29 10.70 -2.14
C ALA A 13 14.53 9.43 -1.31
N SER A 14 13.70 9.17 -0.29
CA SER A 14 13.70 7.96 0.54
C SER A 14 13.52 6.68 -0.26
N LEU A 15 12.82 6.74 -1.41
CA LEU A 15 12.64 5.59 -2.31
C LEU A 15 13.95 4.98 -2.81
N ALA A 16 15.01 5.78 -2.96
CA ALA A 16 16.31 5.27 -3.42
C ALA A 16 16.86 4.16 -2.51
N ARG A 17 16.53 4.19 -1.21
CA ARG A 17 16.92 3.14 -0.25
C ARG A 17 16.22 1.81 -0.54
N LEU A 18 14.98 1.85 -1.01
CA LEU A 18 14.18 0.67 -1.29
C LEU A 18 14.49 0.04 -2.66
N PHE A 19 15.09 0.81 -3.56
CA PHE A 19 15.35 0.38 -4.93
C PHE A 19 16.79 0.65 -5.38
N PRO A 20 17.81 0.10 -4.69
CA PRO A 20 19.20 0.26 -5.08
C PRO A 20 19.52 -0.30 -6.48
N GLU A 21 18.71 -1.23 -6.98
CA GLU A 21 18.80 -1.80 -8.33
C GLU A 21 18.42 -0.81 -9.45
N TRP A 22 17.79 0.32 -9.11
CA TRP A 22 17.32 1.32 -10.09
C TRP A 22 17.89 2.71 -9.79
N PRO A 23 19.19 2.94 -10.06
CA PRO A 23 19.84 4.22 -9.84
C PRO A 23 19.41 5.23 -10.93
N GLY A 24 18.25 5.84 -10.74
CA GLY A 24 17.84 7.01 -11.52
C GLY A 24 16.34 7.11 -11.79
N ALA A 25 15.70 6.00 -12.19
CA ALA A 25 14.28 5.99 -12.50
C ALA A 25 13.63 4.72 -11.96
N LEU A 26 12.59 4.91 -11.16
CA LEU A 26 11.71 3.81 -10.78
C LEU A 26 10.97 3.30 -12.03
N PRO A 27 10.64 2.00 -12.09
CA PRO A 27 9.56 1.52 -12.93
C PRO A 27 8.26 2.27 -12.65
N SER A 28 7.23 1.96 -13.43
CA SER A 28 5.89 2.49 -13.20
C SER A 28 5.52 2.42 -11.71
N PRO A 29 4.93 3.48 -11.12
CA PRO A 29 4.41 3.43 -9.75
C PRO A 29 3.37 2.31 -9.53
N ARG A 30 2.77 1.80 -10.62
CA ARG A 30 1.83 0.69 -10.64
C ARG A 30 2.49 -0.68 -10.79
N ASP A 31 3.80 -0.72 -10.95
CA ASP A 31 4.55 -1.98 -11.02
C ASP A 31 4.34 -2.76 -9.70
N PRO A 32 3.96 -4.04 -9.76
CA PRO A 32 3.70 -4.82 -8.56
C PRO A 32 4.86 -4.87 -7.56
N LEU A 33 6.11 -4.84 -8.02
CA LEU A 33 7.28 -4.83 -7.15
C LEU A 33 7.41 -3.48 -6.43
N VAL A 34 7.14 -2.38 -7.13
CA VAL A 34 7.15 -1.03 -6.56
C VAL A 34 6.07 -0.89 -5.50
N VAL A 35 4.82 -1.26 -5.83
CA VAL A 35 3.69 -1.23 -4.89
C VAL A 35 3.96 -2.12 -3.69
N GLY A 36 4.40 -3.37 -3.91
CA GLY A 36 4.62 -4.32 -2.83
C GLY A 36 5.70 -3.86 -1.85
N ARG A 37 6.86 -3.43 -2.35
CA ARG A 37 7.96 -2.98 -1.48
C ARG A 37 7.63 -1.69 -0.74
N LEU A 38 6.89 -0.78 -1.37
CA LEU A 38 6.44 0.44 -0.70
C LEU A 38 5.43 0.16 0.41
N LEU A 39 4.47 -0.74 0.19
CA LEU A 39 3.52 -1.14 1.22
C LEU A 39 4.19 -1.94 2.34
N GLU A 40 5.30 -2.64 2.08
CA GLU A 40 6.02 -3.40 3.11
C GLU A 40 6.95 -2.53 3.95
N ASP A 41 7.79 -1.72 3.30
CA ASP A 41 8.94 -1.06 3.92
C ASP A 41 8.98 0.47 3.71
N GLY A 42 7.95 1.04 3.07
CA GLY A 42 7.85 2.46 2.78
C GLY A 42 7.64 3.31 4.02
N GLU A 43 8.28 4.48 4.04
CA GLU A 43 8.08 5.47 5.08
C GLU A 43 6.86 6.35 4.78
N GLU A 44 6.48 7.22 5.71
CA GLU A 44 5.28 8.05 5.58
C GLU A 44 5.23 8.84 4.26
N ALA A 45 6.37 9.43 3.86
CA ALA A 45 6.48 10.18 2.61
C ALA A 45 6.28 9.29 1.36
N ASP A 46 6.84 8.08 1.39
CA ASP A 46 6.74 7.10 0.32
C ASP A 46 5.30 6.60 0.16
N LEU A 47 4.65 6.29 1.28
CA LEU A 47 3.26 5.84 1.32
C LEU A 47 2.31 6.94 0.87
N ARG A 48 2.53 8.19 1.30
CA ARG A 48 1.75 9.36 0.84
C ARG A 48 1.90 9.57 -0.66
N TRP A 49 3.11 9.43 -1.19
CA TRP A 49 3.36 9.53 -2.63
C TRP A 49 2.65 8.40 -3.39
N LEU A 50 2.71 7.16 -2.88
CA LEU A 50 2.08 6.00 -3.49
C LEU A 50 0.55 6.12 -3.52
N THR A 51 -0.08 6.45 -2.39
CA THR A 51 -1.54 6.59 -2.29
C THR A 51 -2.06 7.69 -3.19
N LYS A 52 -1.29 8.78 -3.35
CA LYS A 52 -1.64 9.85 -4.28
C LYS A 52 -1.48 9.44 -5.75
N THR A 53 -0.43 8.71 -6.09
CA THR A 53 -0.04 8.43 -7.48
C THR A 53 -0.82 7.26 -8.08
N VAL A 54 -1.05 6.22 -7.29
CA VAL A 54 -1.79 5.02 -7.68
C VAL A 54 -3.27 5.13 -7.28
N GLY A 55 -3.56 5.75 -6.13
CA GLY A 55 -4.92 5.84 -5.62
C GLY A 55 -5.30 4.63 -4.77
N GLU A 56 -6.03 4.89 -3.68
CA GLU A 56 -6.42 3.85 -2.72
C GLU A 56 -7.25 2.73 -3.34
N ALA A 57 -8.17 3.04 -4.26
CA ALA A 57 -9.00 2.04 -4.94
C ALA A 57 -8.17 1.09 -5.82
N GLU A 58 -7.13 1.60 -6.48
CA GLU A 58 -6.24 0.78 -7.32
C GLU A 58 -5.30 -0.07 -6.44
N LEU A 59 -4.84 0.47 -5.31
CA LEU A 59 -4.08 -0.27 -4.29
C LEU A 59 -4.92 -1.39 -3.66
N ALA A 60 -6.18 -1.11 -3.33
CA ALA A 60 -7.15 -2.09 -2.83
C ALA A 60 -7.34 -3.24 -3.84
N CYS A 61 -7.50 -2.89 -5.11
CA CYS A 61 -7.62 -3.87 -6.19
C CYS A 61 -6.34 -4.70 -6.39
N TRP A 62 -5.16 -4.07 -6.26
CA TRP A 62 -3.87 -4.77 -6.27
C TRP A 62 -3.74 -5.75 -5.10
N LEU A 63 -4.15 -5.34 -3.90
CA LEU A 63 -4.08 -6.12 -2.67
C LEU A 63 -5.00 -7.35 -2.70
N GLY A 64 -6.21 -7.20 -3.25
CA GLY A 64 -7.17 -8.31 -3.44
C GLY A 64 -6.76 -9.32 -4.52
N ARG A 65 -5.85 -8.96 -5.43
CA ARG A 65 -5.29 -9.85 -6.46
C ARG A 65 -4.06 -10.60 -5.94
N ARG A 66 -3.23 -11.13 -6.84
CA ARG A 66 -1.97 -11.80 -6.47
C ARG A 66 -0.93 -10.84 -5.84
N GLY A 67 -1.14 -9.52 -5.91
CA GLY A 67 -0.25 -8.51 -5.34
C GLY A 67 -0.05 -8.66 -3.84
N GLY A 68 -1.12 -8.88 -3.08
CA GLY A 68 -1.05 -9.05 -1.61
C GLY A 68 -0.25 -10.27 -1.13
N ARG A 69 0.19 -11.18 -2.02
CA ARG A 69 1.10 -12.29 -1.66
C ARG A 69 2.56 -11.86 -1.54
N GLN A 70 2.90 -10.67 -2.02
CA GLN A 70 4.23 -10.09 -1.90
C GLN A 70 4.47 -9.47 -0.51
N LEU A 71 3.39 -9.23 0.23
CA LEU A 71 3.44 -8.67 1.57
C LEU A 71 3.57 -9.75 2.63
N SER A 72 4.19 -9.41 3.76
CA SER A 72 4.08 -10.23 4.96
C SER A 72 2.62 -10.33 5.41
N ARG A 73 2.27 -11.38 6.17
CA ARG A 73 0.89 -11.56 6.68
C ARG A 73 0.42 -10.35 7.49
N ARG A 74 1.33 -9.74 8.26
CA ARG A 74 1.06 -8.57 9.09
C ARG A 74 0.78 -7.33 8.23
N SER A 75 1.69 -7.00 7.31
CA SER A 75 1.55 -5.84 6.43
C SER A 75 0.29 -5.97 5.57
N ARG A 76 0.05 -7.16 5.02
CA ARG A 76 -1.19 -7.46 4.30
C ARG A 76 -2.44 -7.19 5.14
N ALA A 77 -2.52 -7.73 6.36
CA ALA A 77 -3.70 -7.54 7.22
C ALA A 77 -3.92 -6.05 7.54
N PHE A 78 -2.84 -5.32 7.85
CA PHE A 78 -2.89 -3.88 8.08
C PHE A 78 -3.48 -3.13 6.88
N TRP A 79 -2.95 -3.39 5.67
CA TRP A 79 -3.44 -2.73 4.45
C TRP A 79 -4.84 -3.19 4.07
N GLN A 80 -5.23 -4.43 4.38
CA GLN A 80 -6.59 -4.90 4.12
C GLN A 80 -7.61 -4.15 4.96
N LEU A 81 -7.30 -3.92 6.24
CA LEU A 81 -8.12 -3.12 7.13
C LEU A 81 -8.15 -1.65 6.70
N LEU A 82 -7.00 -1.05 6.40
CA LEU A 82 -6.91 0.35 6.03
C LEU A 82 -7.60 0.67 4.70
N LEU A 83 -7.48 -0.21 3.70
CA LEU A 83 -8.06 -0.04 2.37
C LEU A 83 -9.46 -0.64 2.23
N GLY A 84 -10.04 -1.18 3.31
CA GLY A 84 -11.38 -1.78 3.30
C GLY A 84 -11.53 -3.00 2.38
N THR A 85 -10.47 -3.82 2.26
CA THR A 85 -10.48 -5.06 1.46
C THR A 85 -10.51 -6.33 2.32
N GLU A 86 -10.63 -6.17 3.63
CA GLU A 86 -11.04 -7.27 4.50
C GLU A 86 -12.44 -7.70 4.08
N SER A 87 -12.58 -8.96 3.64
CA SER A 87 -13.89 -9.59 3.64
C SER A 87 -14.33 -9.60 5.09
N PRO A 88 -15.55 -9.14 5.44
CA PRO A 88 -15.98 -9.12 6.83
C PRO A 88 -15.68 -10.49 7.45
N PRO A 89 -15.12 -10.54 8.68
CA PRO A 89 -14.93 -11.83 9.34
C PRO A 89 -16.26 -12.58 9.22
N PRO A 90 -16.26 -13.88 8.84
CA PRO A 90 -17.50 -14.65 8.81
C PRO A 90 -18.14 -14.43 10.16
N GLU A 91 -19.37 -13.89 10.21
CA GLU A 91 -20.06 -13.49 11.44
C GLU A 91 -19.71 -14.47 12.55
N ILE A 92 -18.74 -14.09 13.40
CA ILE A 92 -18.50 -14.83 14.63
C ILE A 92 -19.61 -14.32 15.51
N VAL A 93 -20.75 -14.98 15.31
CA VAL A 93 -21.94 -15.14 16.14
C VAL A 93 -21.98 -14.20 17.32
N GLU A 94 -23.10 -13.48 17.43
CA GLU A 94 -23.61 -12.72 18.59
C GLU A 94 -23.59 -13.47 19.95
N GLU A 95 -22.87 -14.58 20.11
CA GLU A 95 -22.78 -15.39 21.32
C GLU A 95 -21.64 -15.01 22.28
N LEU A 96 -20.69 -14.14 21.90
CA LEU A 96 -19.56 -13.82 22.78
C LEU A 96 -19.85 -12.72 23.82
N TRP A 97 -21.01 -12.06 23.75
CA TRP A 97 -21.42 -11.03 24.71
C TRP A 97 -22.83 -11.25 25.27
N SER A 98 -23.19 -12.50 25.56
CA SER A 98 -24.26 -12.81 26.50
C SER A 98 -23.68 -13.01 27.90
N PHE A 99 -23.64 -11.95 28.70
CA PHE A 99 -23.49 -12.00 30.16
C PHE A 99 -24.59 -11.17 30.80
#